data_AF-A0A7K2C415-F1
#
_entry.id   AF-A0A7K2C415-F1
#
_cell.length_a   1.000
_cell.length_b   1.000
_cell.length_c   1.000
_cell.angle_alpha   90.00
_cell.angle_beta   90.00
_cell.angle_gamma   90.00
#
_symmetry.space_group_name_H-M   'P 1'
#
loop_
_entity.id
_entity.type
_entity.pdbx_description
1 polymer ?
#
loop_
_entity_poly.entity_id
_entity_poly.type
_entity_poly.pdbx_seq_one_letter_code
_entity_poly.pdbx_strand_id
1 'polypeptide(L)'
;MLALICGSAIACNPSTTLEDEVQSIISEYPDATVAVAVRDASTQTTLDILSDRSFHAASTMKVPVMIEVWKRIQTGRLDLDSTLEIQNSFRSIVDGSQYSIEEDTDDAIYERLGEYMTISELVYQMITVSSNLATNLLIDFLGAESIQVTVDSLNAPGMRVLRGVEDLKAFDLGLSNSTTARALATLMELISQGRAVDETSDSRMVDVLLDQEFNEMIPAGLTEGTRVAHKTGQITRIHHDAAIIYPPDAPPYVLVVLIEGLDDENGSAALGASITRKVHAALRSGV
;
A
#
# COMPACT_ATOMS: atom_id res chain seq x y z
N MET A 1 -30.43 -60.31 -27.59
CA MET A 1 -30.79 -59.32 -26.57
C MET A 1 -29.54 -59.02 -25.77
N LEU A 2 -28.84 -57.93 -26.07
CA LEU A 2 -27.91 -57.25 -25.16
C LEU A 2 -27.58 -55.89 -25.81
N ALA A 3 -28.20 -54.83 -25.31
CA ALA A 3 -27.90 -53.46 -25.70
C ALA A 3 -26.86 -52.91 -24.73
N LEU A 4 -25.70 -52.50 -25.25
CA LEU A 4 -24.69 -51.76 -24.51
C LEU A 4 -25.13 -50.28 -24.49
N ILE A 5 -25.48 -49.78 -23.31
CA ILE A 5 -25.71 -48.35 -23.09
C ILE A 5 -24.36 -47.76 -22.67
N CYS A 6 -23.69 -47.05 -23.56
CA CYS A 6 -22.57 -46.18 -23.22
C CYS A 6 -23.12 -44.99 -22.42
N GLY A 7 -22.77 -44.91 -21.13
CA GLY A 7 -22.99 -43.73 -20.32
C GLY A 7 -22.09 -42.59 -20.81
N SER A 8 -22.70 -41.52 -21.32
CA SER A 8 -22.01 -40.27 -21.57
C SER A 8 -21.59 -39.67 -20.23
N ALA A 9 -20.28 -39.62 -19.97
CA ALA A 9 -19.74 -38.82 -18.88
C ALA A 9 -20.03 -37.35 -19.18
N ILE A 10 -20.85 -36.71 -18.35
CA ILE A 10 -21.04 -35.27 -18.34
C ILE A 10 -19.70 -34.70 -17.86
N ALA A 11 -18.94 -34.09 -18.77
CA ALA A 11 -17.78 -33.31 -18.39
C ALA A 11 -18.27 -32.13 -17.54
N CYS A 12 -17.94 -32.15 -16.25
CA CYS A 12 -18.11 -30.99 -15.39
C CYS A 12 -17.11 -29.95 -15.88
N ASN A 13 -17.58 -28.88 -16.52
CA ASN A 13 -16.72 -27.74 -16.82
C ASN A 13 -16.15 -27.26 -15.48
N PRO A 14 -14.82 -27.12 -15.33
CA PRO A 14 -14.28 -26.55 -14.11
C PRO A 14 -14.86 -25.14 -13.95
N SER A 15 -15.49 -24.87 -12.81
CA SER A 15 -15.94 -23.52 -12.45
C SER A 15 -14.72 -22.60 -12.42
N THR A 16 -14.77 -21.49 -13.14
CA THR A 16 -13.73 -20.46 -13.14
C THR A 16 -13.48 -19.98 -11.71
N THR A 17 -12.22 -19.97 -11.28
CA THR A 17 -11.83 -19.50 -9.93
C THR A 17 -11.66 -17.97 -9.91
N LEU A 18 -11.69 -17.35 -8.72
CA LEU A 18 -11.38 -15.92 -8.60
C LEU A 18 -9.99 -15.58 -9.16
N GLU A 19 -9.00 -16.47 -8.98
CA GLU A 19 -7.67 -16.30 -9.55
C GLU A 19 -7.72 -16.25 -11.09
N ASP A 20 -8.44 -17.18 -11.72
CA ASP A 20 -8.61 -17.20 -13.19
C ASP A 20 -9.28 -15.92 -13.70
N GLU A 21 -10.30 -15.42 -13.00
CA GLU A 21 -10.99 -14.18 -13.39
C GLU A 21 -10.09 -12.95 -13.27
N VAL A 22 -9.30 -12.84 -12.19
CA VAL A 22 -8.34 -11.75 -12.00
C VAL A 22 -7.21 -11.84 -13.03
N GLN A 23 -6.68 -13.04 -13.30
CA GLN A 23 -5.68 -13.25 -14.35
C GLN A 23 -6.22 -12.89 -15.75
N SER A 24 -7.50 -13.18 -16.03
CA SER A 24 -8.14 -12.76 -17.28
C SER A 24 -8.13 -11.24 -17.44
N ILE A 25 -8.47 -10.49 -16.38
CA ILE A 25 -8.42 -9.01 -16.40
C ILE A 25 -6.98 -8.52 -16.64
N ILE A 26 -6.00 -9.12 -15.95
CA ILE A 26 -4.58 -8.75 -16.12
C ILE A 26 -4.12 -9.01 -17.57
N SER A 27 -4.60 -10.09 -18.20
CA SER A 27 -4.19 -10.47 -19.57
C SER A 27 -4.61 -9.47 -20.65
N GLU A 28 -5.57 -8.58 -20.37
CA GLU A 28 -5.97 -7.49 -21.26
C GLU A 28 -4.91 -6.38 -21.34
N TYR A 29 -3.93 -6.38 -20.42
CA TYR A 29 -2.85 -5.40 -20.30
C TYR A 29 -1.49 -6.10 -20.43
N PRO A 30 -1.08 -6.52 -21.64
CA PRO A 30 0.09 -7.40 -21.83
C PRO A 30 1.43 -6.77 -21.43
N ASP A 31 1.51 -5.44 -21.35
CA ASP A 31 2.70 -4.71 -20.91
C ASP A 31 2.77 -4.53 -19.37
N ALA A 32 1.68 -4.85 -18.66
CA ALA A 32 1.62 -4.73 -17.21
C ALA A 32 2.12 -6.01 -16.52
N THR A 33 2.96 -5.83 -15.50
CA THR A 33 3.19 -6.83 -14.47
C THR A 33 2.36 -6.46 -13.24
N VAL A 34 1.45 -7.34 -12.85
CA VAL A 34 0.50 -7.09 -11.75
C VAL A 34 0.67 -8.14 -10.66
N ALA A 35 0.86 -7.69 -9.41
CA ALA A 35 0.73 -8.54 -8.24
C ALA A 35 -0.52 -8.18 -7.44
N VAL A 36 -1.21 -9.19 -6.92
CA VAL A 36 -2.44 -9.04 -6.14
C VAL A 36 -2.33 -9.87 -4.88
N ALA A 37 -2.71 -9.30 -3.74
CA ALA A 37 -2.90 -10.04 -2.50
C ALA A 37 -4.25 -9.70 -1.87
N VAL A 38 -5.02 -10.72 -1.48
CA VAL A 38 -6.30 -10.59 -0.80
C VAL A 38 -6.25 -11.35 0.52
N ARG A 39 -6.74 -10.73 1.60
CA ARG A 39 -6.95 -11.37 2.91
C ARG A 39 -8.35 -11.03 3.42
N ASP A 40 -9.23 -12.02 3.45
CA ASP A 40 -10.57 -11.90 4.05
C ASP A 40 -10.76 -12.99 5.10
N ALA A 41 -10.65 -12.62 6.37
CA ALA A 41 -10.83 -13.55 7.47
C ALA A 41 -12.28 -14.05 7.62
N SER A 42 -13.27 -13.28 7.15
CA SER A 42 -14.69 -13.63 7.27
C SER A 42 -15.08 -14.78 6.35
N THR A 43 -14.52 -14.80 5.14
CA THR A 43 -14.74 -15.85 4.14
C THR A 43 -13.61 -16.88 4.11
N GLN A 44 -12.54 -16.67 4.88
CA GLN A 44 -11.26 -17.38 4.80
C GLN A 44 -10.62 -17.33 3.39
N THR A 45 -11.02 -16.35 2.58
CA THR A 45 -10.50 -16.22 1.22
C THR A 45 -9.14 -15.56 1.23
N THR A 46 -8.18 -16.23 0.59
CA THR A 46 -6.87 -15.68 0.28
C THR A 46 -6.61 -15.80 -1.22
N LEU A 47 -6.08 -14.75 -1.82
CA LEU A 47 -5.55 -14.75 -3.19
C LEU A 47 -4.14 -14.20 -3.16
N ASP A 48 -3.23 -14.81 -3.91
CA ASP A 48 -1.83 -14.41 -4.04
C ASP A 48 -1.38 -14.58 -5.50
N ILE A 49 -1.41 -13.50 -6.28
CA ILE A 49 -0.89 -13.46 -7.65
C ILE A 49 0.42 -12.69 -7.62
N LEU A 50 1.53 -13.33 -8.00
CA LEU A 50 2.89 -12.76 -7.96
C LEU A 50 3.23 -12.08 -6.62
N SER A 51 2.64 -12.51 -5.51
CA SER A 51 2.63 -11.72 -4.27
C SER A 51 3.97 -11.66 -3.55
N ASP A 52 4.93 -12.51 -3.93
CA ASP A 52 6.32 -12.50 -3.45
C ASP A 52 7.31 -11.86 -4.45
N ARG A 53 6.85 -11.41 -5.63
CA ARG A 53 7.69 -10.64 -6.56
C ARG A 53 7.99 -9.28 -5.94
N SER A 54 9.26 -8.88 -5.99
CA SER A 54 9.69 -7.55 -5.55
C SER A 54 9.30 -6.48 -6.57
N PHE A 55 8.74 -5.38 -6.08
CA PHE A 55 8.45 -4.15 -6.80
C PHE A 55 9.20 -2.99 -6.13
N HIS A 56 9.40 -1.90 -6.86
CA HIS A 56 9.74 -0.63 -6.22
C HIS A 56 8.58 -0.19 -5.32
N ALA A 57 8.84 0.21 -4.07
CA ALA A 57 7.75 0.47 -3.13
C ALA A 57 6.91 1.71 -3.47
N ALA A 58 7.50 2.67 -4.18
CA ALA A 58 6.91 4.00 -4.36
C ALA A 58 6.45 4.57 -2.99
N SER A 59 5.37 5.34 -2.94
CA SER A 59 4.84 5.90 -1.69
C SER A 59 4.17 4.89 -0.75
N THR A 60 4.02 3.61 -1.13
CA THR A 60 3.48 2.60 -0.21
C THR A 60 4.44 2.30 0.96
N MET A 61 5.73 2.62 0.82
CA MET A 61 6.69 2.56 1.93
C MET A 61 6.37 3.52 3.08
N LYS A 62 5.47 4.49 2.89
CA LYS A 62 5.04 5.41 3.95
C LYS A 62 4.19 4.72 5.02
N VAL A 63 3.61 3.55 4.71
CA VAL A 63 2.88 2.71 5.68
C VAL A 63 3.78 2.31 6.86
N PRO A 64 4.94 1.62 6.67
CA PRO A 64 5.81 1.31 7.79
C PRO A 64 6.45 2.52 8.47
N VAL A 65 6.60 3.67 7.77
CA VAL A 65 7.02 4.94 8.42
C VAL A 65 5.97 5.37 9.45
N MET A 66 4.69 5.36 9.07
CA MET A 66 3.59 5.67 9.99
C MET A 66 3.52 4.67 11.17
N ILE A 67 3.68 3.37 10.91
CA ILE A 67 3.72 2.36 11.98
C ILE A 67 4.84 2.65 12.98
N GLU A 68 6.04 3.02 12.53
CA GLU A 68 7.15 3.36 13.42
C GLU A 68 6.86 4.62 14.26
N VAL A 69 6.22 5.64 13.69
CA VAL A 69 5.77 6.83 14.45
C VAL A 69 4.86 6.40 15.60
N TRP A 70 3.82 5.63 15.29
CA TRP A 70 2.84 5.17 16.27
C TRP A 70 3.46 4.23 17.32
N LYS A 71 4.41 3.38 16.93
CA LYS A 71 5.19 2.56 17.88
C LYS A 71 5.99 3.41 18.86
N ARG A 72 6.59 4.52 18.41
CA ARG A 72 7.29 5.45 19.33
C ARG A 72 6.33 6.20 20.25
N ILE A 73 5.15 6.57 19.75
CA ILE A 73 4.10 7.18 20.57
C ILE A 73 3.62 6.21 21.65
N GLN A 74 3.30 4.98 21.26
CA GLN A 74 2.83 3.93 22.16
C GLN A 74 3.86 3.62 23.26
N THR A 75 5.15 3.65 22.93
CA THR A 75 6.24 3.40 23.89
C THR A 75 6.66 4.65 24.68
N GLY A 76 5.97 5.79 24.53
CA GLY A 76 6.25 7.04 25.23
C GLY A 76 7.57 7.71 24.82
N ARG A 77 8.08 7.39 23.63
CA ARG A 77 9.32 7.96 23.07
C ARG A 77 9.06 9.15 22.14
N LEU A 78 7.80 9.42 21.82
CA LEU A 78 7.35 10.49 20.93
C LEU A 78 5.95 10.93 21.34
N ASP A 79 5.64 12.21 21.17
CA ASP A 79 4.29 12.76 21.31
C ASP A 79 3.81 13.26 19.94
N LEU A 80 2.50 13.22 19.69
CA LEU A 80 1.92 13.73 18.44
C LEU A 80 2.16 15.24 18.25
N ASP A 81 2.16 15.98 19.36
CA ASP A 81 2.38 17.44 19.38
C ASP A 81 3.87 17.82 19.36
N SER A 82 4.79 16.84 19.41
CA SER A 82 6.20 17.10 19.15
C SER A 82 6.34 17.69 17.75
N THR A 83 7.27 18.61 17.58
CA THR A 83 7.44 19.32 16.31
C THR A 83 8.80 19.08 15.68
N LEU A 84 8.84 19.01 14.36
CA LEU A 84 10.06 19.06 13.56
C LEU A 84 10.12 20.37 12.78
N GLU A 85 11.33 20.91 12.58
CA GLU A 85 11.54 22.05 11.69
C GLU A 85 11.32 21.60 10.25
N ILE A 86 10.56 22.38 9.48
CA ILE A 86 10.31 22.12 8.07
C ILE A 86 11.53 22.60 7.29
N GLN A 87 12.35 21.65 6.84
CA GLN A 87 13.55 21.91 6.04
C GLN A 87 13.57 21.00 4.81
N ASN A 88 14.01 21.56 3.67
CA ASN A 88 14.20 20.80 2.44
C ASN A 88 15.71 20.59 2.17
N SER A 89 16.37 19.90 3.10
CA SER A 89 17.78 19.53 2.96
C SER A 89 18.05 18.21 3.67
N PHE A 90 18.32 17.18 2.90
CA PHE A 90 18.50 15.80 3.39
C PHE A 90 19.87 15.27 2.97
N ARG A 91 20.31 14.16 3.58
CA ARG A 91 21.63 13.55 3.31
C ARG A 91 21.48 12.24 2.57
N SER A 92 22.21 12.09 1.47
CA SER A 92 22.25 10.84 0.73
C SER A 92 22.87 9.72 1.56
N ILE A 93 22.29 8.52 1.50
CA ILE A 93 22.82 7.36 2.21
C ILE A 93 24.15 6.84 1.63
N VAL A 94 24.55 7.33 0.45
CA VAL A 94 25.78 6.90 -0.25
C VAL A 94 27.03 7.52 0.39
N ASP A 95 27.03 8.84 0.57
CA ASP A 95 28.20 9.58 1.04
C ASP A 95 27.87 10.82 1.88
N GLY A 96 26.60 11.00 2.26
CA GLY A 96 26.15 12.11 3.07
C GLY A 96 26.06 13.45 2.33
N SER A 97 26.21 13.47 1.00
CA SER A 97 25.97 14.67 0.19
C SER A 97 24.54 15.17 0.34
N GLN A 98 24.35 16.49 0.32
CA GLN A 98 23.02 17.08 0.45
C GLN A 98 22.18 16.89 -0.82
N TYR A 99 20.88 16.69 -0.63
CA TYR A 99 19.86 16.77 -1.68
C TYR A 99 18.58 17.43 -1.14
N SER A 100 17.74 17.89 -2.04
CA SER A 100 16.40 18.46 -1.80
C SER A 100 15.35 17.62 -2.51
N ILE A 101 14.11 17.69 -2.04
CA ILE A 101 12.92 17.25 -2.79
C ILE A 101 12.56 18.35 -3.79
N GLU A 102 12.46 18.00 -5.07
CA GLU A 102 12.05 18.90 -6.16
C GLU A 102 10.59 18.67 -6.57
N GLU A 103 10.07 17.44 -6.44
CA GLU A 103 8.70 17.08 -6.83
C GLU A 103 7.88 16.65 -5.60
N ASP A 104 6.77 17.35 -5.35
CA ASP A 104 5.85 17.04 -4.27
C ASP A 104 4.40 17.28 -4.70
N THR A 105 3.48 16.61 -4.00
CA THR A 105 2.03 16.75 -4.16
C THR A 105 1.44 17.77 -3.19
N ASP A 106 2.18 18.14 -2.14
CA ASP A 106 1.84 19.18 -1.19
C ASP A 106 2.75 20.39 -1.38
N ASP A 107 2.34 21.38 -2.18
CA ASP A 107 3.10 22.61 -2.36
C ASP A 107 3.05 23.52 -1.12
N ALA A 108 2.00 23.39 -0.29
CA ALA A 108 1.73 24.32 0.81
C ALA A 108 2.74 24.18 1.96
N ILE A 109 3.26 22.96 2.20
CA ILE A 109 4.30 22.75 3.21
C ILE A 109 5.60 23.53 2.91
N TYR A 110 5.89 23.83 1.63
CA TYR A 110 7.09 24.56 1.22
C TYR A 110 7.01 26.06 1.55
N GLU A 111 5.81 26.62 1.63
CA GLU A 111 5.62 28.02 2.07
C GLU A 111 6.01 28.22 3.54
N ARG A 112 6.12 27.12 4.29
CA ARG A 112 6.40 27.10 5.74
C ARG A 112 7.84 26.69 6.06
N LEU A 113 8.76 26.72 5.09
CA LEU A 113 10.17 26.39 5.35
C LEU A 113 10.78 27.25 6.47
N GLY A 114 11.44 26.61 7.42
CA GLY A 114 11.97 27.22 8.65
C GLY A 114 10.96 27.36 9.79
N GLU A 115 9.68 27.04 9.56
CA GLU A 115 8.69 26.87 10.63
C GLU A 115 8.74 25.46 11.23
N TYR A 116 7.85 25.19 12.19
CA TYR A 116 7.71 23.91 12.85
C TYR A 116 6.35 23.28 12.53
N MET A 117 6.33 21.97 12.29
CA MET A 117 5.12 21.17 12.08
C MET A 117 5.07 20.01 13.07
N THR A 118 3.89 19.70 13.58
CA THR A 118 3.69 18.58 14.51
C THR A 118 3.88 17.23 13.83
N ILE A 119 4.24 16.20 14.60
CA ILE A 119 4.30 14.82 14.12
C ILE A 119 2.93 14.39 13.57
N SER A 120 1.82 14.78 14.20
CA SER A 120 0.48 14.50 13.69
C SER A 120 0.23 15.07 12.30
N GLU A 121 0.59 16.34 12.07
CA GLU A 121 0.42 16.99 10.77
C GLU A 121 1.31 16.33 9.70
N LEU A 122 2.57 16.02 10.04
CA LEU A 122 3.49 15.36 9.13
C LEU A 122 3.01 13.97 8.73
N VAL A 123 2.51 13.17 9.68
CA VAL A 123 1.93 11.84 9.38
C VAL A 123 0.70 11.97 8.51
N TYR A 124 -0.17 12.94 8.81
CA TYR A 124 -1.38 13.18 8.03
C TYR A 124 -1.03 13.49 6.58
N GLN A 125 -0.21 14.52 6.33
CA GLN A 125 0.20 14.91 4.96
C GLN A 125 0.97 13.80 4.23
N MET A 126 1.83 13.05 4.94
CA MET A 126 2.56 11.91 4.38
C MET A 126 1.62 10.81 3.87
N ILE A 127 0.47 10.61 4.52
CA ILE A 127 -0.46 9.54 4.16
C ILE A 127 -1.53 10.03 3.19
N THR A 128 -2.23 11.12 3.49
CA THR A 128 -3.47 11.53 2.79
C THR A 128 -3.22 12.13 1.42
N VAL A 129 -2.19 12.96 1.30
CA VAL A 129 -1.77 13.59 0.03
C VAL A 129 -0.40 13.12 -0.39
N SER A 130 0.20 12.16 0.31
CA SER A 130 1.48 11.56 -0.05
C SER A 130 2.65 12.56 -0.11
N SER A 131 2.69 13.58 0.76
CA SER A 131 3.77 14.58 0.78
C SER A 131 5.15 13.92 0.89
N ASN A 132 6.07 14.24 -0.01
CA ASN A 132 7.44 13.76 -0.02
C ASN A 132 8.32 14.47 1.02
N LEU A 133 8.13 15.78 1.19
CA LEU A 133 8.83 16.55 2.22
C LEU A 133 8.50 16.04 3.62
N ALA A 134 7.21 15.85 3.93
CA ALA A 134 6.78 15.29 5.21
C ALA A 134 7.35 13.88 5.44
N THR A 135 7.40 13.07 4.37
CA THR A 135 8.01 11.73 4.41
C THR A 135 9.48 11.80 4.78
N ASN A 136 10.26 12.66 4.13
CA ASN A 136 11.70 12.74 4.38
C ASN A 136 12.03 13.33 5.75
N LEU A 137 11.24 14.32 6.23
CA LEU A 137 11.38 14.82 7.60
C LEU A 137 11.17 13.71 8.63
N LEU A 138 10.14 12.88 8.44
CA LEU A 138 9.87 11.73 9.31
C LEU A 138 10.96 10.66 9.21
N ILE A 139 11.43 10.31 8.00
CA ILE A 139 12.50 9.30 7.85
C ILE A 139 13.82 9.79 8.45
N ASP A 140 14.19 11.05 8.27
CA ASP A 140 15.41 11.64 8.84
C ASP A 140 15.35 11.63 10.37
N PHE A 141 14.19 11.96 10.95
CA PHE A 141 13.97 11.94 12.39
C PHE A 141 13.94 10.52 12.99
N LEU A 142 13.27 9.58 12.32
CA LEU A 142 13.11 8.21 12.83
C LEU A 142 14.35 7.35 12.57
N GLY A 143 15.01 7.56 11.43
CA GLY A 143 16.04 6.70 10.89
C GLY A 143 15.45 5.48 10.16
N ALA A 144 15.87 5.28 8.90
CA ALA A 144 15.43 4.16 8.07
C ALA A 144 15.70 2.78 8.71
N GLU A 145 16.78 2.64 9.48
CA GLU A 145 17.08 1.41 10.22
C GLU A 145 16.01 1.07 11.27
N SER A 146 15.51 2.08 12.02
CA SER A 146 14.45 1.87 13.02
C SER A 146 13.15 1.44 12.34
N ILE A 147 12.82 2.06 11.22
CA ILE A 147 11.66 1.71 10.40
C ILE A 147 11.79 0.26 9.90
N GLN A 148 12.96 -0.13 9.39
CA GLN A 148 13.20 -1.50 8.94
C GLN A 148 13.11 -2.52 10.07
N VAL A 149 13.67 -2.23 11.25
CA VAL A 149 13.53 -3.11 12.44
C VAL A 149 12.06 -3.30 12.80
N THR A 150 11.23 -2.27 12.65
CA THR A 150 9.78 -2.38 12.85
C THR A 150 9.14 -3.29 11.81
N VAL A 151 9.46 -3.12 10.52
CA VAL A 151 9.00 -4.03 9.44
C VAL A 151 9.37 -5.49 9.73
N ASP A 152 10.61 -5.75 10.13
CA ASP A 152 11.11 -7.09 10.42
C ASP A 152 10.37 -7.71 11.62
N SER A 153 10.10 -6.91 12.66
CA SER A 153 9.35 -7.37 13.84
C SER A 153 7.89 -7.74 13.54
N LEU A 154 7.33 -7.20 12.46
CA LEU A 154 5.98 -7.49 11.97
C LEU A 154 5.94 -8.64 10.95
N ASN A 155 7.07 -9.29 10.69
CA ASN A 155 7.20 -10.40 9.74
C ASN A 155 6.72 -10.03 8.32
N ALA A 156 7.09 -8.85 7.84
CA ALA A 156 6.81 -8.38 6.48
C ALA A 156 8.10 -8.28 5.62
N PRO A 157 8.83 -9.40 5.39
CA PRO A 157 10.20 -9.38 4.83
C PRO A 157 10.31 -8.89 3.38
N GLY A 158 9.18 -8.78 2.66
CA GLY A 158 9.14 -8.20 1.32
C GLY A 158 9.17 -6.67 1.28
N MET A 159 8.98 -6.01 2.43
CA MET A 159 9.04 -4.55 2.56
C MET A 159 10.44 -4.13 3.02
N ARG A 160 11.03 -3.18 2.29
CA ARG A 160 12.37 -2.65 2.58
C ARG A 160 12.38 -1.13 2.47
N VAL A 161 12.70 -0.45 3.57
CA VAL A 161 12.83 1.01 3.66
C VAL A 161 14.29 1.35 3.93
N LEU A 162 14.95 2.00 2.96
CA LEU A 162 16.39 2.29 2.99
C LEU A 162 16.72 3.77 2.96
N ARG A 163 15.91 4.55 2.27
CA ARG A 163 16.21 5.95 1.95
C ARG A 163 14.95 6.79 1.94
N GLY A 164 15.16 8.09 2.11
CA GLY A 164 14.15 9.10 1.77
C GLY A 164 13.79 9.07 0.27
N VAL A 165 12.69 9.72 -0.04
CA VAL A 165 12.28 10.06 -1.40
C VAL A 165 13.34 10.97 -2.02
N GLU A 166 13.56 10.84 -3.33
CA GLU A 166 14.53 11.63 -4.13
C GLU A 166 16.01 11.63 -3.68
N ASP A 167 16.46 10.68 -2.86
CA ASP A 167 17.89 10.35 -2.83
C ASP A 167 18.29 9.62 -4.14
N LEU A 168 18.32 10.38 -5.24
CA LEU A 168 18.52 9.89 -6.61
C LEU A 168 19.90 9.26 -6.78
N LYS A 169 20.90 9.76 -6.06
CA LYS A 169 22.24 9.18 -6.04
C LYS A 169 22.25 7.75 -5.52
N ALA A 170 21.48 7.47 -4.46
CA ALA A 170 21.29 6.12 -3.96
C ALA A 170 20.47 5.28 -4.95
N PHE A 171 19.41 5.85 -5.52
CA PHE A 171 18.57 5.18 -6.50
C PHE A 171 19.35 4.74 -7.75
N ASP A 172 20.20 5.60 -8.31
CA ASP A 172 21.05 5.32 -9.49
C ASP A 172 22.06 4.18 -9.24
N LEU A 173 22.39 3.91 -7.97
CA LEU A 173 23.22 2.78 -7.55
C LEU A 173 22.41 1.51 -7.21
N GLY A 174 21.09 1.53 -7.45
CA GLY A 174 20.18 0.43 -7.16
C GLY A 174 19.78 0.31 -5.68
N LEU A 175 20.10 1.28 -4.84
CA LEU A 175 19.67 1.33 -3.45
C LEU A 175 18.26 1.92 -3.39
N SER A 176 17.24 1.07 -3.49
CA SER A 176 15.84 1.53 -3.48
C SER A 176 14.98 0.88 -2.43
N ASN A 177 13.91 1.58 -2.08
CA ASN A 177 12.82 1.05 -1.27
C ASN A 177 12.04 0.03 -2.12
N SER A 178 11.75 -1.14 -1.56
CA SER A 178 11.06 -2.22 -2.27
C SER A 178 9.91 -2.78 -1.45
N THR A 179 8.94 -3.37 -2.14
CA THR A 179 7.79 -4.04 -1.51
C THR A 179 7.40 -5.29 -2.27
N THR A 180 6.64 -6.17 -1.62
CA THR A 180 5.87 -7.23 -2.28
C THR A 180 4.40 -7.08 -1.89
N ALA A 181 3.48 -7.61 -2.71
CA ALA A 181 2.06 -7.53 -2.39
C ALA A 181 1.75 -8.26 -1.08
N ARG A 182 2.45 -9.37 -0.80
CA ARG A 182 2.35 -10.11 0.47
C ARG A 182 2.77 -9.25 1.66
N ALA A 183 3.91 -8.53 1.57
CA ALA A 183 4.41 -7.73 2.68
C ALA A 183 3.47 -6.57 3.02
N LEU A 184 2.97 -5.84 2.01
CA LEU A 184 1.96 -4.80 2.24
C LEU A 184 0.66 -5.38 2.79
N ALA A 185 0.20 -6.52 2.26
CA ALA A 185 -1.02 -7.15 2.77
C ALA A 185 -0.87 -7.54 4.25
N THR A 186 0.29 -8.06 4.65
CA THR A 186 0.61 -8.34 6.07
C THR A 186 0.54 -7.08 6.92
N LEU A 187 1.15 -5.97 6.49
CA LEU A 187 1.13 -4.73 7.26
C LEU A 187 -0.29 -4.16 7.40
N MET A 188 -1.04 -4.10 6.30
CA MET A 188 -2.43 -3.62 6.30
C MET A 188 -3.35 -4.53 7.13
N GLU A 189 -3.14 -5.85 7.09
CA GLU A 189 -3.88 -6.81 7.91
C GLU A 189 -3.60 -6.62 9.40
N LEU A 190 -2.34 -6.42 9.78
CA LEU A 190 -1.96 -6.16 11.16
C LEU A 190 -2.57 -4.84 11.68
N ILE A 191 -2.56 -3.78 10.87
CA ILE A 191 -3.24 -2.51 11.20
C ILE A 191 -4.75 -2.75 11.39
N SER A 192 -5.40 -3.42 10.44
CA SER A 192 -6.84 -3.71 10.51
C SER A 192 -7.24 -4.50 11.75
N GLN A 193 -6.35 -5.37 12.24
CA GLN A 193 -6.59 -6.23 13.40
C GLN A 193 -6.17 -5.60 14.74
N GLY A 194 -5.62 -4.38 14.77
CA GLY A 194 -5.11 -3.77 16.01
C GLY A 194 -3.85 -4.46 16.56
N ARG A 195 -3.00 -4.98 15.67
CA ARG A 195 -1.83 -5.81 15.99
C ARG A 195 -0.52 -5.32 15.37
N ALA A 196 -0.52 -4.21 14.63
CA ALA A 196 0.72 -3.60 14.12
C ALA A 196 1.47 -2.87 15.24
N VAL A 197 0.75 -2.16 16.11
CA VAL A 197 1.30 -1.54 17.32
C VAL A 197 0.46 -1.93 18.53
N ASP A 198 -0.75 -1.40 18.61
CA ASP A 198 -1.81 -1.77 19.53
C ASP A 198 -3.16 -1.28 18.99
N GLU A 199 -4.27 -1.73 19.58
CA GLU A 199 -5.63 -1.42 19.10
C GLU A 199 -5.88 0.10 18.99
N THR A 200 -5.37 0.89 19.94
CA THR A 200 -5.59 2.35 19.94
C THR A 200 -4.80 3.03 18.83
N SER A 201 -3.52 2.72 18.71
CA SER A 201 -2.63 3.31 17.72
C SER A 201 -3.05 2.91 16.30
N ASP A 202 -3.43 1.65 16.13
CA ASP A 202 -3.82 1.12 14.83
C ASP A 202 -5.18 1.69 14.38
N SER A 203 -6.13 1.90 15.30
CA SER A 203 -7.36 2.63 14.99
C SER A 203 -7.08 4.05 14.51
N ARG A 204 -6.07 4.73 15.07
CA ARG A 204 -5.66 6.07 14.62
C ARG A 204 -4.98 6.03 13.26
N MET A 205 -4.18 5.00 12.98
CA MET A 205 -3.61 4.78 11.65
C MET A 205 -4.71 4.55 10.60
N VAL A 206 -5.75 3.77 10.95
CA VAL A 206 -6.92 3.57 10.09
C VAL A 206 -7.62 4.90 9.82
N ASP A 207 -7.83 5.75 10.83
CA ASP A 207 -8.46 7.07 10.65
C ASP A 207 -7.68 7.91 9.62
N VAL A 208 -6.36 7.99 9.72
CA VAL A 208 -5.53 8.75 8.76
C VAL A 208 -5.57 8.13 7.36
N LEU A 209 -5.55 6.79 7.26
CA LEU A 209 -5.62 6.08 5.97
C LEU A 209 -6.98 6.24 5.28
N LEU A 210 -8.07 6.46 6.05
CA LEU A 210 -9.41 6.71 5.51
C LEU A 210 -9.54 8.10 4.87
N ASP A 211 -8.68 9.03 5.25
CA ASP A 211 -8.66 10.40 4.72
C ASP A 211 -7.77 10.52 3.46
N GLN A 212 -7.41 9.40 2.82
CA GLN A 212 -6.68 9.38 1.56
C GLN A 212 -7.45 10.11 0.45
N GLU A 213 -6.76 11.00 -0.27
CA GLU A 213 -7.41 11.85 -1.27
C GLU A 213 -7.37 11.25 -2.69
N PHE A 214 -6.37 10.43 -3.00
CA PHE A 214 -6.23 9.77 -4.31
C PHE A 214 -7.04 8.47 -4.39
N ASN A 215 -8.21 8.53 -5.02
CA ASN A 215 -9.24 7.48 -4.97
C ASN A 215 -9.48 6.75 -6.32
N GLU A 216 -8.61 6.94 -7.30
CA GLU A 216 -8.82 6.55 -8.70
C GLU A 216 -8.63 5.04 -8.96
N MET A 217 -7.95 4.31 -8.06
CA MET A 217 -7.65 2.88 -8.21
C MET A 217 -8.61 1.98 -7.40
N ILE A 218 -8.23 1.53 -6.18
CA ILE A 218 -9.06 0.59 -5.42
C ILE A 218 -10.43 1.19 -5.09
N PRO A 219 -10.55 2.42 -4.57
CA PRO A 219 -11.86 2.99 -4.24
C PRO A 219 -12.81 3.08 -5.43
N ALA A 220 -12.31 3.44 -6.63
CA ALA A 220 -13.10 3.47 -7.87
C ALA A 220 -13.65 2.10 -8.32
N GLY A 221 -13.12 1.01 -7.77
CA GLY A 221 -13.60 -0.34 -7.99
C GLY A 221 -14.71 -0.80 -7.04
N LEU A 222 -15.13 0.03 -6.09
CA LEU A 222 -16.06 -0.35 -5.03
C LEU A 222 -17.42 0.35 -5.20
N THR A 223 -18.43 -0.15 -4.51
CA THR A 223 -19.73 0.51 -4.45
C THR A 223 -19.62 1.84 -3.72
N GLU A 224 -20.36 2.85 -4.19
CA GLU A 224 -20.40 4.17 -3.55
C GLU A 224 -20.71 4.06 -2.05
N GLY A 225 -19.98 4.83 -1.24
CA GLY A 225 -20.09 4.81 0.23
C GLY A 225 -19.28 3.71 0.93
N THR A 226 -18.60 2.82 0.19
CA THR A 226 -17.64 1.89 0.80
C THR A 226 -16.46 2.68 1.37
N ARG A 227 -16.19 2.51 2.66
CA ARG A 227 -15.03 3.15 3.30
C ARG A 227 -13.76 2.37 2.96
N VAL A 228 -12.70 3.09 2.61
CA VAL A 228 -11.42 2.50 2.17
C VAL A 228 -10.29 3.20 2.90
N ALA A 229 -9.59 2.48 3.76
CA ALA A 229 -8.39 2.98 4.43
C ALA A 229 -7.17 2.51 3.63
N HIS A 230 -6.49 3.40 2.90
CA HIS A 230 -5.50 2.98 1.92
C HIS A 230 -4.32 3.93 1.70
N LYS A 231 -3.26 3.38 1.09
CA LYS A 231 -2.09 4.13 0.67
C LYS A 231 -1.73 3.79 -0.77
N THR A 232 -1.77 4.82 -1.61
CA THR A 232 -1.32 4.78 -2.99
C THR A 232 0.21 4.93 -3.11
N GLY A 233 0.76 4.49 -4.24
CA GLY A 233 2.14 4.78 -4.63
C GLY A 233 2.28 4.84 -6.15
N GLN A 234 2.82 5.95 -6.65
CA GLN A 234 2.95 6.20 -8.07
C GLN A 234 4.34 6.73 -8.42
N ILE A 235 4.95 6.17 -9.46
CA ILE A 235 6.22 6.66 -10.02
C ILE A 235 6.38 6.16 -11.46
N THR A 236 6.38 7.07 -12.43
CA THR A 236 6.57 6.76 -13.86
C THR A 236 5.63 5.64 -14.37
N ARG A 237 6.10 4.38 -14.42
CA ARG A 237 5.35 3.20 -14.89
C ARG A 237 4.80 2.32 -13.77
N ILE A 238 4.83 2.81 -12.55
CA ILE A 238 4.40 2.11 -11.34
C ILE A 238 3.17 2.81 -10.79
N HIS A 239 2.13 2.02 -10.50
CA HIS A 239 0.92 2.45 -9.81
C HIS A 239 0.51 1.35 -8.83
N HIS A 240 0.49 1.68 -7.54
CA HIS A 240 0.25 0.75 -6.44
C HIS A 240 -0.84 1.29 -5.56
N ASP A 241 -1.61 0.38 -4.97
CA ASP A 241 -2.58 0.71 -3.93
C ASP A 241 -2.71 -0.46 -2.95
N ALA A 242 -2.77 -0.16 -1.65
CA ALA A 242 -2.86 -1.13 -0.57
C ALA A 242 -3.94 -0.65 0.41
N ALA A 243 -5.00 -1.44 0.56
CA ALA A 243 -6.23 -1.00 1.19
C ALA A 243 -6.78 -1.99 2.22
N ILE A 244 -7.34 -1.44 3.30
CA ILE A 244 -8.33 -2.09 4.16
C ILE A 244 -9.69 -1.57 3.71
N ILE A 245 -10.55 -2.48 3.26
CA ILE A 245 -11.86 -2.15 2.70
C ILE A 245 -12.92 -2.53 3.71
N TYR A 246 -13.86 -1.60 3.98
CA TYR A 246 -14.96 -1.78 4.94
C TYR A 246 -16.30 -1.81 4.20
N PRO A 247 -16.77 -2.98 3.76
CA PRO A 247 -18.12 -3.13 3.23
C PRO A 247 -19.18 -2.77 4.30
N PRO A 248 -20.35 -2.24 3.91
CA PRO A 248 -21.40 -1.88 4.87
C PRO A 248 -21.97 -3.10 5.60
N ASP A 249 -22.03 -4.25 4.93
CA ASP A 249 -22.74 -5.44 5.41
C ASP A 249 -21.81 -6.62 5.76
N ALA A 250 -20.50 -6.38 5.90
CA ALA A 250 -19.54 -7.43 6.20
C ALA A 250 -18.29 -6.93 6.93
N PRO A 251 -17.53 -7.83 7.60
CA PRO A 251 -16.23 -7.48 8.16
C PRO A 251 -15.25 -6.95 7.10
N PRO A 252 -14.26 -6.13 7.51
CA PRO A 252 -13.28 -5.59 6.59
C PRO A 252 -12.37 -6.68 6.02
N TYR A 253 -11.83 -6.42 4.84
CA TYR A 253 -10.82 -7.26 4.19
C TYR A 253 -9.68 -6.42 3.61
N VAL A 254 -8.53 -7.04 3.36
CA VAL A 254 -7.37 -6.38 2.76
C VAL A 254 -7.26 -6.73 1.28
N LEU A 255 -6.98 -5.73 0.46
CA LEU A 255 -6.63 -5.87 -0.95
C LEU A 255 -5.37 -5.04 -1.24
N VAL A 256 -4.38 -5.65 -1.87
CA VAL A 256 -3.20 -4.98 -2.40
C VAL A 256 -3.12 -5.25 -3.89
N VAL A 257 -2.91 -4.20 -4.68
CA VAL A 257 -2.68 -4.27 -6.12
C VAL A 257 -1.40 -3.49 -6.43
N LEU A 258 -0.40 -4.18 -6.97
CA LEU A 258 0.86 -3.58 -7.41
C LEU A 258 0.98 -3.72 -8.93
N ILE A 259 1.04 -2.60 -9.65
CA ILE A 259 1.18 -2.55 -11.11
C ILE A 259 2.51 -1.90 -11.48
N GLU A 260 3.23 -2.53 -12.41
CA GLU A 260 4.42 -2.01 -13.07
C GLU A 260 4.29 -2.20 -14.58
N GLY A 261 4.82 -1.27 -15.38
CA GLY A 261 4.96 -1.43 -16.83
C GLY A 261 3.95 -0.66 -17.67
N LEU A 262 3.03 0.10 -17.07
CA LEU A 262 2.08 0.94 -17.80
C LEU A 262 2.45 2.42 -17.71
N ASP A 263 2.60 3.09 -18.86
CA ASP A 263 2.81 4.54 -18.93
C ASP A 263 1.49 5.33 -18.79
N ASP A 264 0.36 4.71 -19.14
CA ASP A 264 -0.97 5.32 -19.02
C ASP A 264 -1.50 5.18 -17.59
N GLU A 265 -1.40 6.26 -16.82
CA GLU A 265 -1.88 6.34 -15.44
C GLU A 265 -3.37 6.01 -15.32
N ASN A 266 -4.21 6.54 -16.21
CA ASN A 266 -5.65 6.29 -16.21
C ASN A 266 -5.95 4.82 -16.52
N GLY A 267 -5.24 4.25 -17.49
CA GLY A 267 -5.32 2.83 -17.82
C GLY A 267 -4.89 1.93 -16.65
N SER A 268 -3.84 2.32 -15.93
CA SER A 268 -3.35 1.61 -14.75
C SER A 268 -4.36 1.68 -13.58
N ALA A 269 -4.92 2.86 -13.31
CA ALA A 269 -5.99 3.05 -12.32
C ALA A 269 -7.23 2.21 -12.67
N ALA A 270 -7.65 2.23 -13.94
CA ALA A 270 -8.79 1.44 -14.42
C ALA A 270 -8.57 -0.09 -14.31
N LEU A 271 -7.34 -0.56 -14.53
CA LEU A 271 -6.95 -1.96 -14.30
C LEU A 271 -7.11 -2.33 -12.82
N GLY A 272 -6.54 -1.55 -11.90
CA GLY A 272 -6.67 -1.79 -10.46
C GLY A 272 -8.13 -1.71 -9.97
N ALA A 273 -8.92 -0.77 -10.49
CA ALA A 273 -10.36 -0.68 -10.21
C ALA A 273 -11.14 -1.91 -10.73
N SER A 274 -10.76 -2.46 -11.89
CA SER A 274 -11.38 -3.66 -12.47
C SER A 274 -11.08 -4.91 -11.65
N ILE A 275 -9.83 -5.09 -11.21
CA ILE A 275 -9.43 -6.13 -10.28
C ILE A 275 -10.22 -6.01 -8.98
N THR A 276 -10.33 -4.79 -8.45
CA THR A 276 -11.07 -4.52 -7.20
C THR A 276 -12.55 -4.87 -7.33
N ARG A 277 -13.24 -4.45 -8.39
CA ARG A 277 -14.64 -4.84 -8.64
C ARG A 277 -14.82 -6.35 -8.64
N LYS A 278 -13.91 -7.07 -9.30
CA LYS A 278 -13.96 -8.53 -9.40
C LYS A 278 -13.77 -9.20 -8.04
N VAL A 279 -12.72 -8.82 -7.30
CA VAL A 279 -12.46 -9.33 -5.96
C VAL A 279 -13.63 -9.02 -5.02
N HIS A 280 -14.10 -7.77 -5.00
CA HIS A 280 -15.21 -7.35 -4.14
C HIS A 280 -16.47 -8.15 -4.44
N ALA A 281 -16.86 -8.27 -5.72
CA ALA A 281 -18.02 -9.05 -6.12
C ALA A 281 -17.90 -10.52 -5.69
N ALA A 282 -16.74 -11.16 -5.87
CA ALA A 282 -16.53 -12.55 -5.47
C ALA A 282 -16.65 -12.74 -3.95
N LEU A 283 -16.09 -11.83 -3.15
CA LEU A 283 -16.18 -11.90 -1.69
C LEU A 283 -17.59 -11.58 -1.16
N ARG A 284 -18.39 -10.79 -1.88
CA ARG A 284 -19.74 -10.42 -1.46
C ARG A 284 -20.84 -11.32 -2.03
N SER A 285 -20.60 -12.03 -3.13
CA SER A 285 -21.59 -12.95 -3.74
C SER A 285 -21.82 -14.25 -2.95
N GLY A 286 -21.05 -14.47 -1.87
CA GLY A 286 -21.16 -15.63 -0.98
C GLY A 286 -22.00 -15.40 0.28
N VAL A 287 -22.69 -14.26 0.40
CA VAL A 287 -23.58 -13.90 1.52
C VAL A 287 -25.05 -14.00 1.10
#